data_AF-A0A967S9G9-F1
#
_entry.id   AF-A0A967S9G9-F1
#
_cell.length_a   1.000
_cell.length_b   1.000
_cell.length_c   1.000
_cell.angle_alpha   90.00
_cell.angle_beta   90.00
_cell.angle_gamma   90.00
#
_symmetry.space_group_name_H-M   'P 1'
#
loop_
_entity.id
_entity.type
_entity.pdbx_description
1 polymer ?
#
loop_
_entity_poly.entity_id
_entity_poly.type
_entity_poly.pdbx_seq_one_letter_code
_entity_poly.pdbx_strand_id
1 'polypeptide(L)' 'MGQEGRGTVVLLHGLGRTERSMVPLARALEARGYRVENLGYSSRSHTIQTLVDTLAAELD' A
#
# COMPACT_ATOMS: atom_id res chain seq x y z
N MET A 1 4.23 -9.06 28.10
CA MET A 1 5.24 -8.55 27.16
C MET A 1 4.48 -8.10 25.93
N GLY A 2 4.38 -6.79 25.72
CA GLY A 2 3.50 -6.20 24.71
C GLY A 2 3.89 -6.66 23.32
N GLN A 3 2.90 -7.07 22.53
CA GLN A 3 3.11 -7.35 21.11
C GLN A 3 3.28 -5.99 20.45
N GLU A 4 4.51 -5.61 20.12
CA GLU A 4 4.74 -4.51 19.19
C GLU A 4 4.01 -4.89 17.89
N GLY A 5 3.15 -4.01 17.39
CA GLY A 5 2.31 -4.30 16.22
C GLY A 5 3.17 -4.85 15.09
N ARG A 6 2.68 -5.83 14.31
CA ARG A 6 3.47 -6.65 13.37
C ARG A 6 4.11 -5.87 12.20
N GLY A 7 4.14 -4.55 12.25
CA GLY A 7 4.64 -3.64 11.23
C GLY A 7 3.53 -3.16 10.30
N THR A 8 3.85 -2.10 9.57
CA THR A 8 3.01 -1.56 8.48
C THR A 8 3.44 -2.18 7.15
N VAL A 9 2.48 -2.65 6.37
CA VAL A 9 2.68 -3.14 5.00
C VAL A 9 2.03 -2.17 4.03
N VAL A 10 2.82 -1.60 3.11
CA VAL A 10 2.32 -0.73 2.04
C VAL A 10 2.15 -1.56 0.78
N LEU A 11 0.95 -1.55 0.21
CA LEU A 11 0.61 -2.27 -1.02
C LEU A 11 0.46 -1.29 -2.18
N LEU A 12 1.18 -1.57 -3.27
CA LEU A 12 1.11 -0.86 -4.53
C LEU A 12 0.67 -1.83 -5.63
N HIS A 13 -0.29 -1.42 -6.46
CA HIS A 13 -0.75 -2.21 -7.59
C HIS A 13 0.18 -2.09 -8.81
N GLY A 14 0.07 -3.02 -9.77
CA GLY A 14 0.83 -2.95 -11.03
C GLY A 14 0.33 -1.91 -12.05
N LEU A 15 0.99 -1.84 -13.21
CA LEU A 15 0.66 -0.91 -14.30
C LEU A 15 -0.79 -1.08 -14.81
N GLY A 16 -1.52 0.03 -14.92
CA GLY A 16 -2.90 0.04 -15.41
C GLY A 16 -3.91 -0.64 -14.48
N ARG A 17 -3.54 -0.91 -13.23
CA ARG A 17 -4.41 -1.48 -12.19
C ARG A 17 -4.88 -0.39 -11.23
N THR A 18 -5.63 -0.81 -10.23
CA THR A 18 -6.12 0.01 -9.10
C THR A 18 -5.89 -0.75 -7.80
N GLU A 19 -5.98 -0.06 -6.66
CA GLU A 19 -5.82 -0.63 -5.31
C GLU A 19 -6.80 -1.79 -5.04
N ARG A 20 -7.92 -1.84 -5.76
CA ARG A 20 -8.87 -2.96 -5.75
C ARG A 20 -8.23 -4.31 -6.07
N SER A 21 -7.16 -4.32 -6.89
CA SER A 21 -6.44 -5.57 -7.21
C SER A 21 -5.73 -6.17 -5.99
N MET A 22 -5.41 -5.35 -4.99
CA MET A 22 -4.68 -5.75 -3.79
C MET A 22 -5.59 -6.05 -2.59
N VAL A 23 -6.90 -5.80 -2.68
CA VAL A 23 -7.85 -5.99 -1.56
C VAL A 23 -7.80 -7.40 -0.95
N PRO A 24 -7.74 -8.51 -1.71
CA PRO A 24 -7.65 -9.83 -1.10
C PRO A 24 -6.39 -10.02 -0.25
N LEU A 25 -5.25 -9.47 -0.69
CA LEU A 25 -4.00 -9.53 0.05
C LEU A 25 -4.03 -8.64 1.29
N ALA A 26 -4.59 -7.44 1.17
CA ALA A 26 -4.78 -6.53 2.30
C ALA A 26 -5.58 -7.20 3.41
N ARG A 27 -6.73 -7.81 3.08
CA ARG A 27 -7.56 -8.55 4.04
C ARG A 27 -6.81 -9.70 4.73
N ALA A 28 -6.01 -10.45 3.98
CA ALA A 28 -5.23 -11.55 4.53
C ALA A 28 -4.13 -11.07 5.51
N LEU A 29 -3.50 -9.93 5.22
CA LEU A 29 -2.48 -9.31 6.08
C LEU A 29 -3.11 -8.68 7.34
N GLU A 30 -4.20 -7.95 7.18
CA GLU A 30 -4.98 -7.39 8.30
C GLU A 30 -5.43 -8.49 9.27
N ALA A 31 -5.97 -9.60 8.76
CA ALA A 31 -6.37 -10.76 9.57
C ALA A 31 -5.20 -11.41 10.34
N ARG A 32 -3.96 -11.19 9.88
CA ARG A 32 -2.73 -11.66 10.53
C ARG A 32 -2.16 -10.62 11.49
N GLY A 33 -2.78 -9.45 11.65
CA GLY A 33 -2.42 -8.40 12.61
C GLY A 33 -1.43 -7.36 12.09
N TYR A 34 -1.29 -7.20 10.77
CA TYR A 34 -0.52 -6.10 10.17
C TYR A 34 -1.40 -4.85 10.00
N ARG A 35 -0.81 -3.65 10.13
CA ARG A 35 -1.41 -2.43 9.58
C ARG A 35 -1.15 -2.44 8.07
N VAL A 36 -2.15 -2.18 7.24
CA VAL A 36 -2.01 -2.24 5.79
C VAL A 36 -2.44 -0.91 5.17
N GLU A 37 -1.54 -0.29 4.41
CA GLU A 37 -1.83 0.86 3.56
C GLU A 37 -2.02 0.37 2.12
N ASN A 38 -3.26 0.35 1.63
CA ASN A 38 -3.57 -0.08 0.26
C ASN A 38 -3.78 1.15 -0.64
N LEU A 39 -2.70 1.61 -1.28
CA LEU A 39 -2.67 2.89 -1.98
C LEU A 39 -2.99 2.74 -3.47
N GLY A 40 -3.87 3.61 -3.96
CA GLY A 40 -4.14 3.80 -5.38
C GLY A 40 -3.23 4.87 -5.98
N TYR A 41 -2.70 4.65 -7.19
CA TYR A 41 -1.91 5.66 -7.88
C TYR A 41 -2.05 5.58 -9.40
N SER A 42 -1.89 6.72 -10.09
CA SER A 42 -1.94 6.73 -11.56
C SER A 42 -0.63 6.21 -12.17
N SER A 43 -0.46 4.89 -12.13
CA SER A 43 0.77 4.15 -12.50
C SER A 43 1.33 4.39 -13.91
N ARG A 44 0.60 5.12 -14.76
CA ARG A 44 0.99 5.41 -16.16
C ARG A 44 1.03 6.90 -16.50
N SER A 45 0.65 7.78 -15.57
CA SER A 45 0.47 9.21 -15.87
C SER A 45 1.66 10.09 -15.51
N HIS A 46 2.59 9.60 -14.69
CA HIS A 46 3.68 10.40 -14.16
C HIS A 46 5.00 9.63 -14.17
N THR A 47 6.10 10.35 -13.97
CA THR A 47 7.42 9.74 -13.79
C THR A 47 7.48 8.94 -12.50
N ILE A 48 8.38 7.96 -12.42
CA ILE A 48 8.58 7.17 -11.20
C ILE A 48 8.89 8.06 -10.00
N GLN A 49 9.72 9.10 -10.17
CA GLN A 49 10.06 10.01 -9.08
C GLN A 49 8.81 10.72 -8.53
N THR A 50 8.00 11.33 -9.40
CA THR A 50 6.75 11.99 -8.99
C THR A 50 5.79 11.03 -8.29
N LEU A 51 5.70 9.77 -8.76
CA LEU A 51 4.86 8.76 -8.14
C LEU A 51 5.37 8.40 -6.73
N VAL A 52 6.67 8.25 -6.56
CA VAL A 52 7.29 7.98 -5.24
C VAL A 52 7.06 9.16 -4.30
N ASP A 53 7.31 10.40 -4.74
CA ASP A 53 7.15 11.59 -3.90
C ASP A 53 5.69 11.75 -3.43
N THR A 54 4.73 11.51 -4.34
CA THR A 54 3.30 11.58 -4.03
C THR A 54 2.91 10.49 -3.03
N LEU A 55 3.33 9.24 -3.28
CA LEU A 55 3.00 8.12 -2.40
C LEU A 55 3.63 8.25 -1.02
N ALA A 56 4.87 8.76 -0.94
CA ALA A 56 5.57 8.96 0.33
C ALA A 56 4.89 10.02 1.21
N ALA A 57 4.26 11.03 0.61
CA ALA A 57 3.52 12.07 1.35
C ALA A 57 2.20 11.57 1.97
N GLU A 58 1.67 10.44 1.48
CA GLU A 58 0.41 9.83 1.95
C GLU A 58 0.64 8.78 3.06
N LEU A 59 1.90 8.49 3.41
CA LEU A 59 2.25 7.51 4.44
C LEU A 59 2.42 8.18 5.81
N ASP A 60 1.56 7.81 6.78
CA ASP A 60 1.72 8.10 8.21
C ASP A 60 2.83 7.29 8.89
#